data_AF-A0A2A3LXG7-F1
#
_entry.id   AF-A0A2A3LXG7-F1
#
_cell.length_a   1.000
_cell.length_b   1.000
_cell.length_c   1.000
_cell.angle_alpha   90.00
_cell.angle_beta   90.00
_cell.angle_gamma   90.00
#
_symmetry.space_group_name_H-M   'P 1'
#
loop_
_entity.id
_entity.type
_entity.pdbx_description
1 polymer ?
#
loop_
_entity_poly.entity_id
_entity_poly.type
_entity_poly.pdbx_seq_one_letter_code
_entity_poly.pdbx_strand_id
1 'polypeptide(L)'
;MTTTSLDCTSRLPAVRPGFFEEAFQSYNVPPRIRAFAEAFCIRFDVRGICDPAYCANSAALKLKIGDGCGTFDHEKEPVENGIPLIGEQLLFSYSTCIQRAEPGTTADVINSMVKAALAGATVEELLPPPAAPAATS
;
A
#
# COMPACT_ATOMS: atom_id res chain seq x y z
N MET A 1 -19.56 -35.56 -12.91
CA MET A 1 -19.34 -34.26 -12.25
C MET A 1 -17.86 -33.94 -12.38
N THR A 2 -17.51 -33.07 -13.32
CA THR A 2 -16.12 -32.61 -13.52
C THR A 2 -15.90 -31.38 -12.65
N THR A 3 -15.08 -31.55 -11.61
CA THR A 3 -14.64 -30.46 -10.74
C THR A 3 -13.61 -29.64 -11.50
N THR A 4 -14.01 -28.46 -11.99
CA THR A 4 -13.08 -27.50 -12.57
C THR A 4 -12.26 -26.91 -11.43
N SER A 5 -11.02 -27.34 -11.28
CA SER A 5 -10.04 -26.67 -10.44
C SER A 5 -9.70 -25.33 -11.10
N LEU A 6 -10.18 -24.22 -10.51
CA LEU A 6 -9.71 -22.89 -10.86
C LEU A 6 -8.31 -22.74 -10.28
N ASP A 7 -7.30 -23.02 -11.11
CA ASP A 7 -5.93 -22.59 -10.85
C ASP A 7 -5.92 -21.05 -10.81
N CYS A 8 -6.07 -20.50 -9.60
CA CYS A 8 -5.97 -19.07 -9.36
C CYS A 8 -4.49 -18.70 -9.22
N THR A 9 -3.72 -18.87 -10.29
CA THR A 9 -2.44 -18.16 -10.43
C THR A 9 -2.74 -16.79 -11.04
N SER A 10 -3.37 -15.91 -10.27
CA SER A 10 -3.47 -14.50 -10.65
C SER A 10 -2.06 -13.90 -10.57
N ARG A 11 -1.30 -14.01 -11.66
CA ARG A 11 -0.21 -13.06 -11.90
C ARG A 11 -0.87 -11.69 -12.00
N LEU A 12 -0.76 -10.92 -10.91
CA LEU A 12 -1.25 -9.56 -10.86
C LEU A 12 -0.70 -8.81 -12.09
N PRO A 13 -1.54 -8.10 -12.87
CA PRO A 13 -1.03 -7.30 -13.96
C PRO A 13 0.00 -6.32 -13.42
N ALA A 14 1.14 -6.21 -14.11
CA ALA A 14 2.19 -5.28 -13.73
C ALA A 14 1.61 -3.85 -13.66
N VAL A 15 2.04 -3.08 -12.66
CA VAL A 15 1.76 -1.64 -12.62
C VAL A 15 2.24 -1.03 -13.95
N ARG A 16 1.42 -0.21 -14.60
CA ARG A 16 1.87 0.47 -15.83
C ARG A 16 3.08 1.35 -15.52
N PRO A 17 4.10 1.40 -16.39
CA PRO A 17 5.21 2.34 -16.22
C PRO A 17 4.70 3.78 -16.06
N GLY A 18 5.28 4.54 -15.14
CA GLY A 18 4.90 5.94 -14.90
C GLY A 18 3.66 6.13 -14.01
N PHE A 19 2.99 5.06 -13.56
CA PHE A 19 1.75 5.17 -12.79
C PHE A 19 1.91 6.01 -11.51
N PHE A 20 2.96 5.75 -10.73
CA PHE A 20 3.18 6.44 -9.46
C PHE A 20 3.72 7.86 -9.68
N GLU A 21 4.54 8.06 -10.70
CA GLU A 21 5.00 9.39 -11.11
C GLU A 21 3.82 10.29 -11.48
N GLU A 22 2.85 9.76 -12.23
CA GLU A 22 1.62 10.48 -12.58
C GLU A 22 0.74 10.71 -11.35
N ALA A 23 0.53 9.69 -10.52
CA ALA A 23 -0.30 9.80 -9.31
C ALA A 23 0.25 10.84 -8.30
N PHE A 24 1.58 11.01 -8.25
CA PHE A 24 2.25 11.96 -7.36
C PHE A 24 2.72 13.23 -8.05
N GLN A 25 2.39 13.45 -9.33
CA GLN A 25 2.95 14.56 -10.13
C GLN A 25 2.81 15.94 -9.47
N SER A 26 1.70 16.17 -8.77
CA SER A 26 1.37 17.43 -8.10
C SER A 26 1.64 17.41 -6.59
N TYR A 27 2.25 16.35 -6.06
CA TYR A 27 2.44 16.14 -4.64
C TYR A 27 3.92 15.98 -4.29
N ASN A 28 4.42 16.81 -3.40
CA ASN A 28 5.77 16.65 -2.84
C ASN A 28 5.76 15.62 -1.69
N VAL A 29 5.45 14.35 -1.99
CA VAL A 29 5.29 13.32 -0.97
C VAL A 29 6.65 12.94 -0.36
N PRO A 30 6.81 12.90 0.98
CA PRO A 30 8.04 12.43 1.62
C PRO A 30 8.40 11.00 1.20
N PRO A 31 9.68 10.67 0.93
CA PRO A 31 10.07 9.38 0.36
C PRO A 31 9.57 8.16 1.12
N ARG A 32 9.59 8.20 2.46
CA ARG A 32 9.10 7.11 3.31
C ARG A 32 7.57 6.90 3.18
N ILE A 33 6.81 7.99 3.07
CA ILE A 33 5.35 7.92 2.87
C ILE A 33 5.01 7.47 1.45
N ARG A 34 5.79 7.91 0.47
CA ARG A 34 5.68 7.46 -0.92
C ARG A 34 5.93 5.96 -1.02
N ALA A 35 7.01 5.44 -0.42
CA ALA A 35 7.31 4.01 -0.42
C ALA A 35 6.17 3.17 0.16
N PHE A 36 5.59 3.61 1.29
CA PHE A 36 4.40 2.97 1.85
C PHE A 36 3.21 2.96 0.86
N ALA A 37 2.88 4.12 0.29
CA ALA A 37 1.72 4.25 -0.60
C ALA A 37 1.86 3.40 -1.88
N GLU A 38 3.05 3.37 -2.48
CA GLU A 38 3.35 2.53 -3.63
C GLU A 38 3.25 1.05 -3.28
N ALA A 39 3.91 0.61 -2.19
CA ALA A 39 3.87 -0.78 -1.75
C ALA A 39 2.45 -1.24 -1.41
N PHE A 40 1.65 -0.40 -0.74
CA PHE A 40 0.24 -0.68 -0.46
C PHE A 40 -0.54 -0.90 -1.75
N CYS A 41 -0.38 -0.02 -2.74
CA CYS A 41 -1.11 -0.12 -3.99
C CYS A 41 -0.71 -1.36 -4.81
N ILE A 42 0.59 -1.70 -4.82
CA ILE A 42 1.10 -2.90 -5.48
C ILE A 42 0.56 -4.15 -4.81
N ARG A 43 0.72 -4.25 -3.48
CA ARG A 43 0.36 -5.44 -2.70
C ARG A 43 -1.12 -5.78 -2.80
N PHE A 44 -1.98 -4.76 -2.74
CA PHE A 44 -3.43 -4.96 -2.69
C PHE A 44 -4.15 -4.70 -4.03
N ASP A 45 -3.41 -4.62 -5.14
CA ASP A 45 -3.97 -4.40 -6.48
C ASP A 45 -4.87 -3.15 -6.56
N VAL A 46 -4.43 -2.05 -5.96
CA VAL A 46 -5.14 -0.76 -5.98
C VAL A 46 -4.65 0.08 -7.15
N ARG A 47 -5.55 0.41 -8.09
CA ARG A 47 -5.20 0.91 -9.43
C ARG A 47 -5.85 2.23 -9.83
N GLY A 48 -6.61 2.88 -8.96
CA GLY A 48 -7.14 4.21 -9.23
C GLY A 48 -6.01 5.24 -9.22
N ILE A 49 -6.01 6.17 -10.18
CA ILE A 49 -4.92 7.14 -10.34
C ILE A 49 -4.74 8.07 -9.12
N CYS A 50 -5.82 8.28 -8.34
CA CYS A 50 -5.78 9.09 -7.12
C CYS A 50 -5.44 8.26 -5.86
N ASP A 51 -5.45 6.93 -5.94
CA ASP A 51 -5.29 6.06 -4.76
C ASP A 51 -3.91 6.21 -4.09
N PRO A 52 -2.77 6.27 -4.83
CA PRO A 52 -1.47 6.47 -4.19
C PRO A 52 -1.42 7.76 -3.38
N ALA A 53 -1.96 8.86 -3.93
CA ALA A 53 -2.04 10.14 -3.23
C ALA A 53 -2.98 10.07 -2.02
N TYR A 54 -4.11 9.35 -2.11
CA TYR A 54 -5.01 9.14 -0.99
C TYR A 54 -4.36 8.36 0.15
N CYS A 55 -3.64 7.27 -0.16
CA CYS A 55 -2.88 6.49 0.81
C CYS A 55 -1.81 7.35 1.52
N ALA A 56 -1.03 8.11 0.74
CA ALA A 56 0.00 9.01 1.26
C ALA A 56 -0.57 10.09 2.17
N ASN A 57 -1.63 10.79 1.73
CA ASN A 57 -2.29 11.84 2.50
C ASN A 57 -2.94 11.30 3.77
N SER A 58 -3.59 10.13 3.68
CA SER A 58 -4.19 9.48 4.83
C SER A 58 -3.13 9.16 5.88
N ALA A 59 -2.01 8.55 5.48
CA ALA A 59 -0.90 8.27 6.40
C ALA A 59 -0.33 9.55 7.01
N ALA A 60 -0.01 10.56 6.19
CA ALA A 60 0.59 11.82 6.65
C ALA A 60 -0.28 12.56 7.68
N LEU A 61 -1.60 12.59 7.47
CA LEU A 61 -2.53 13.21 8.41
C LEU A 61 -2.50 12.54 9.79
N LYS A 62 -2.47 11.21 9.84
CA LYS A 62 -2.49 10.45 11.10
C LYS A 62 -1.14 10.53 11.82
N LEU A 63 -0.06 10.56 11.05
CA LEU A 63 1.31 10.78 11.53
C LEU A 63 1.60 12.25 11.90
N LYS A 64 0.65 13.16 11.69
CA LYS A 64 0.79 14.60 11.96
C LYS A 64 1.90 15.30 11.16
N ILE A 65 2.25 14.77 10.00
CA ILE A 65 3.26 15.33 9.06
C ILE A 65 2.62 15.82 7.75
N GLY A 66 1.31 16.03 7.75
CA GLY A 66 0.58 16.56 6.61
C GLY A 66 -0.85 16.93 6.98
N ASP A 67 -1.53 17.62 6.07
CA ASP A 67 -2.91 18.09 6.23
C ASP A 67 -3.95 17.07 5.74
N GLY A 68 -3.51 16.00 5.07
CA GLY A 68 -4.38 15.01 4.43
C GLY A 68 -4.98 15.45 3.10
N CYS A 69 -4.53 16.59 2.56
CA CYS A 69 -5.07 17.24 1.37
C CYS A 69 -3.97 17.64 0.35
N GLY A 70 -2.76 17.11 0.48
CA GLY A 70 -1.66 17.32 -0.46
C GLY A 70 -0.51 18.16 0.09
N THR A 71 -0.59 18.65 1.32
CA THR A 71 0.50 19.34 2.00
C THR A 71 1.24 18.37 2.93
N PHE A 72 2.57 18.38 2.85
CA PHE A 72 3.45 17.54 3.66
C PHE A 72 4.51 18.40 4.36
N ASP A 73 4.80 18.06 5.61
CA ASP A 73 5.87 18.65 6.39
C ASP A 73 7.07 17.68 6.39
N HIS A 74 8.15 18.08 5.73
CA HIS A 74 9.34 17.25 5.53
C HIS A 74 10.32 17.31 6.71
N GLU A 75 10.23 18.36 7.52
CA GLU A 75 11.14 18.59 8.65
C GLU A 75 10.58 18.00 9.96
N LYS A 76 9.30 17.64 9.95
CA LYS A 76 8.62 17.14 11.13
C LYS A 76 8.70 15.62 11.25
N GLU A 77 9.05 15.18 12.45
CA GLU A 77 9.07 13.76 12.78
C GLU A 77 7.64 13.18 12.87
N PRO A 78 7.40 11.98 12.30
CA PRO A 78 6.13 11.28 12.38
C PRO A 78 5.72 10.96 13.83
N VAL A 79 4.47 11.24 14.17
CA VAL A 79 3.88 10.81 15.45
C VAL A 79 3.25 9.44 15.27
N GLU A 80 3.96 8.39 15.72
CA GLU A 80 3.57 6.99 15.48
C GLU A 80 2.29 6.53 16.20
N ASN A 81 1.78 7.30 17.17
CA ASN A 81 0.52 6.98 17.85
C ASN A 81 -0.69 6.92 16.90
N GLY A 82 -0.60 7.57 15.73
CA GLY A 82 -1.63 7.55 14.71
C GLY A 82 -1.59 6.32 13.81
N ILE A 83 -0.54 5.49 13.88
CA ILE A 83 -0.37 4.34 12.98
C ILE A 83 -1.59 3.41 12.99
N PRO A 84 -2.15 2.99 14.15
CA PRO A 84 -3.31 2.09 14.17
C PRO A 84 -4.50 2.57 13.32
N LEU A 85 -4.74 3.89 13.30
CA LEU A 85 -5.83 4.51 12.54
C LEU A 85 -5.59 4.47 11.03
N ILE A 86 -4.34 4.36 10.59
CA ILE A 86 -3.99 4.23 9.16
C ILE A 86 -4.45 2.86 8.66
N GLY A 87 -4.09 1.79 9.38
CA GLY A 87 -4.47 0.43 9.03
C GLY A 87 -5.98 0.23 9.03
N GLU A 88 -6.68 0.73 10.05
CA GLU A 88 -8.15 0.67 10.12
C GLU A 88 -8.82 1.36 8.93
N GLN A 89 -8.43 2.59 8.64
CA GLN A 89 -9.03 3.36 7.56
C GLN A 89 -8.77 2.72 6.19
N LEU A 90 -7.54 2.31 5.90
CA LEU A 90 -7.18 1.76 4.59
C LEU A 90 -7.75 0.35 4.41
N LEU A 91 -7.81 -0.46 5.46
CA LEU A 91 -8.49 -1.76 5.43
C LEU A 91 -9.97 -1.58 5.07
N PHE A 92 -10.64 -0.60 5.68
CA PHE A 92 -12.03 -0.31 5.37
C PHE A 92 -12.20 0.19 3.93
N SER A 93 -11.40 1.19 3.53
CA SER A 93 -11.52 1.89 2.24
C SER A 93 -11.24 0.98 1.05
N TYR A 94 -10.29 0.06 1.19
CA TYR A 94 -9.85 -0.85 0.13
C TYR A 94 -10.23 -2.31 0.39
N SER A 95 -11.24 -2.55 1.24
CA SER A 95 -11.65 -3.90 1.66
C SER A 95 -11.86 -4.87 0.49
N THR A 96 -12.50 -4.44 -0.60
CA THR A 96 -12.70 -5.28 -1.79
C THR A 96 -11.39 -5.63 -2.51
N CYS A 97 -10.49 -4.66 -2.69
CA CYS A 97 -9.17 -4.88 -3.31
C CYS A 97 -8.34 -5.83 -2.46
N ILE A 98 -8.26 -5.57 -1.16
CA ILE A 98 -7.54 -6.37 -0.17
C ILE A 98 -8.07 -7.81 -0.14
N GLN A 99 -9.39 -8.01 -0.06
CA GLN A 99 -9.99 -9.35 -0.03
C GLN A 99 -9.76 -10.15 -1.32
N ARG A 100 -9.58 -9.48 -2.46
CA ARG A 100 -9.23 -10.15 -3.72
C ARG A 100 -7.74 -10.50 -3.80
N ALA A 101 -6.87 -9.60 -3.35
CA ALA A 101 -5.43 -9.74 -3.51
C ALA A 101 -4.81 -10.62 -2.40
N GLU A 102 -5.20 -10.37 -1.15
CA GLU A 102 -4.66 -11.05 0.03
C GLU A 102 -5.77 -11.21 1.11
N PRO A 103 -6.64 -12.23 0.96
CA PRO A 103 -7.68 -12.52 1.94
C PRO A 103 -7.12 -12.71 3.34
N GLY A 104 -7.82 -12.19 4.35
CA GLY A 104 -7.40 -12.28 5.76
C GLY A 104 -6.39 -11.21 6.21
N THR A 105 -5.98 -10.30 5.32
CA THR A 105 -5.22 -9.10 5.71
C THR A 105 -5.94 -8.33 6.82
N THR A 106 -5.19 -7.96 7.86
CA THR A 106 -5.69 -7.17 9.00
C THR A 106 -5.12 -5.75 8.98
N ALA A 107 -5.66 -4.87 9.83
CA ALA A 107 -5.11 -3.54 10.02
C ALA A 107 -3.65 -3.60 10.48
N ASP A 108 -3.27 -4.60 11.29
CA ASP A 108 -1.90 -4.77 11.78
C ASP A 108 -0.88 -5.03 10.69
N VAL A 109 -1.29 -5.71 9.60
CA VAL A 109 -0.43 -5.91 8.43
C VAL A 109 -0.12 -4.56 7.79
N ILE A 110 -1.13 -3.73 7.56
CA ILE A 110 -0.98 -2.39 6.97
C ILE A 110 -0.18 -1.48 7.90
N ASN A 111 -0.45 -1.53 9.20
CA ASN A 111 0.29 -0.79 10.23
C ASN A 111 1.78 -1.17 10.24
N SER A 112 2.09 -2.44 10.03
CA SER A 112 3.47 -2.93 9.95
C SER A 112 4.18 -2.43 8.69
N MET A 113 3.46 -2.33 7.56
CA MET A 113 4.01 -1.69 6.35
C MET A 113 4.35 -0.22 6.59
N VAL A 114 3.49 0.53 7.28
CA VAL A 114 3.78 1.93 7.65
C VAL A 114 5.03 2.01 8.51
N LYS A 115 5.11 1.20 9.59
CA LYS A 115 6.28 1.19 10.49
C LYS A 115 7.58 0.87 9.75
N ALA A 116 7.57 -0.14 8.90
CA ALA A 116 8.74 -0.52 8.11
C ALA A 116 9.16 0.60 7.15
N ALA A 117 8.21 1.25 6.47
CA ALA A 117 8.49 2.38 5.59
C ALA A 117 9.07 3.58 6.35
N LEU A 118 8.54 3.88 7.56
CA LEU A 118 9.08 4.92 8.44
C LEU A 118 10.50 4.61 8.92
N ALA A 119 10.83 3.33 9.08
CA ALA A 119 12.18 2.85 9.37
C ALA A 119 13.12 2.86 8.14
N GLY A 120 12.62 3.21 6.95
CA GLY A 120 13.40 3.34 5.73
C GLY A 120 13.35 2.14 4.79
N ALA A 121 12.43 1.19 5.01
CA ALA A 121 12.22 0.09 4.06
C ALA A 121 11.82 0.62 2.67
N THR A 122 12.38 0.00 1.63
CA THR A 122 12.07 0.23 0.23
C THR A 122 10.70 -0.37 -0.14
N VAL A 123 10.19 -0.03 -1.33
CA VAL A 123 8.94 -0.59 -1.84
C VAL A 123 9.03 -2.12 -1.91
N GLU A 124 10.14 -2.65 -2.43
CA GLU A 124 10.38 -4.08 -2.62
C GLU A 124 10.41 -4.84 -1.29
N GLU A 125 11.00 -4.27 -0.26
CA GLU A 125 11.07 -4.86 1.09
C GLU A 125 9.72 -4.88 1.81
N LEU A 126 8.78 -4.02 1.40
CA LEU A 126 7.42 -3.95 1.96
C LEU A 126 6.46 -4.95 1.31
N LEU A 127 6.85 -5.53 0.17
CA LEU A 127 6.06 -6.53 -0.53
C LEU A 127 6.30 -7.93 0.05
N PRO A 128 5.28 -8.80 0.07
CA PRO A 128 5.49 -10.19 0.42
C PRO A 128 6.47 -10.84 -0.58
N PRO A 129 7.29 -11.81 -0.13
CA PRO A 129 8.17 -12.52 -1.02
C PRO A 129 7.37 -13.19 -2.15
N PRO A 130 7.91 -13.26 -3.38
CA PRO A 130 7.21 -13.89 -4.49
C PRO A 130 6.84 -15.33 -4.14
N ALA A 131 5.60 -15.72 -4.46
CA ALA A 131 5.14 -17.07 -4.23
C ALA A 131 6.09 -18.08 -4.89
N ALA A 132 6.48 -19.11 -4.14
CA ALA A 132 7.33 -20.18 -4.68
C ALA A 132 6.66 -20.78 -5.94
N PRO A 133 7.43 -21.07 -7.01
CA PRO A 133 6.86 -21.69 -8.19
C PRO A 133 6.19 -23.01 -7.79
N ALA A 134 4.93 -23.19 -8.20
CA ALA A 134 4.22 -24.44 -7.99
C ALA A 134 5.06 -25.59 -8.55
N ALA A 135 5.43 -26.54 -7.70
CA ALA A 135 6.10 -27.74 -8.13
C ALA A 135 5.14 -28.51 -9.05
N THR A 136 5.42 -28.51 -10.36
CA THR A 136 4.76 -29.40 -11.30
C THR A 136 5.05 -30.83 -10.87
N SER A 137 4.03 -31.52 -10.34
CA SER A 137 4.05 -32.96 -10.07
C SER A 137 3.32 -33.71 -11.19
#